data_AF-A0A3M1BKB8-F1
#
_entry.id   AF-A0A3M1BKB8-F1
#
_cell.length_a   1.000
_cell.length_b   1.000
_cell.length_c   1.000
_cell.angle_alpha   90.00
_cell.angle_beta   90.00
_cell.angle_gamma   90.00
#
_symmetry.space_group_name_H-M   'P 1'
#
loop_
_entity.id
_entity.type
_entity.pdbx_description
1 polymer ?
#
loop_
_entity_poly.entity_id
_entity_poly.type
_entity_poly.pdbx_seq_one_letter_code
_entity_poly.pdbx_strand_id
1 'polypeptide(L)'
;MNEPPITRPTSWRTSLRHFWRRLAPPVTQERRGEVQVRLREASHPDFSFFLLVLLSSVIATFGLLMNSPATIIGAMLVAPLMSPIIGLGLGSIRGDDRLIRDAAAALFRGAGLAVLIAFALAVGNRIFPFQPLTPDNLPTEVLARTRPSPMDLGVALAGGLAAAFALAMPNISAALPGVAIA
;
A
#
# COMPACT_ATOMS: atom_id res chain seq x y z
N MET A 1 -3.24 -44.30 -50.72
CA MET A 1 -3.44 -44.57 -49.28
C MET A 1 -3.27 -43.24 -48.58
N ASN A 2 -4.39 -42.62 -48.19
CA ASN A 2 -4.40 -41.30 -47.55
C ASN A 2 -4.06 -41.46 -46.07
N GLU A 3 -3.01 -40.80 -45.60
CA GLU A 3 -2.81 -40.58 -44.18
C GLU A 3 -3.95 -39.67 -43.66
N PRO A 4 -4.59 -39.99 -42.52
CA PRO A 4 -5.57 -39.09 -41.95
C PRO A 4 -4.88 -37.82 -41.43
N PRO A 5 -5.46 -36.62 -41.61
CA PRO A 5 -4.87 -35.39 -41.12
C PRO A 5 -4.83 -35.38 -39.58
N ILE A 6 -3.68 -35.01 -39.02
CA ILE A 6 -3.46 -34.86 -37.58
C ILE A 6 -4.32 -33.68 -37.08
N THR A 7 -5.50 -33.95 -36.56
CA THR A 7 -6.38 -32.93 -35.97
C THR A 7 -5.78 -32.41 -34.67
N ARG A 8 -5.52 -31.10 -34.59
CA ARG A 8 -5.14 -30.41 -33.33
C ARG A 8 -6.39 -30.18 -32.47
N PRO A 9 -6.50 -30.70 -31.25
CA PRO A 9 -7.43 -30.15 -30.28
C PRO A 9 -6.72 -29.01 -29.53
N THR A 10 -6.63 -27.81 -30.11
CA THR A 10 -6.35 -26.62 -29.29
C THR A 10 -7.65 -26.23 -28.59
N SER A 11 -7.96 -26.93 -27.51
CA SER A 11 -8.94 -26.46 -26.54
C SER A 11 -8.58 -25.01 -26.18
N TRP A 12 -9.54 -24.09 -26.28
CA TRP A 12 -9.38 -22.69 -25.87
C TRP A 12 -8.71 -22.56 -24.49
N ARG A 13 -8.98 -23.52 -23.60
CA ARG A 13 -8.43 -23.62 -22.24
C ARG A 13 -6.91 -23.85 -22.21
N THR A 14 -6.34 -24.60 -23.16
CA THR A 14 -4.89 -24.82 -23.24
C THR A 14 -4.17 -23.62 -23.84
N SER A 15 -4.73 -22.96 -24.85
CA SER A 15 -4.13 -21.74 -25.42
C SER A 15 -4.08 -20.60 -24.38
N LEU A 16 -5.17 -20.42 -23.63
CA LEU A 16 -5.27 -19.44 -22.55
C LEU A 16 -4.24 -19.72 -21.43
N ARG A 17 -4.02 -20.99 -21.09
CA ARG A 17 -2.99 -21.40 -20.11
C ARG A 17 -1.57 -21.11 -20.58
N HIS A 18 -1.26 -21.34 -21.86
CA HIS A 18 0.07 -21.05 -22.40
C HIS A 18 0.31 -19.54 -22.49
N PHE A 19 -0.71 -18.77 -22.87
CA PHE A 19 -0.67 -17.32 -22.86
C PHE A 19 -0.45 -16.76 -21.44
N TRP A 20 -1.19 -17.26 -20.45
CA TRP A 20 -1.00 -16.89 -19.03
C TRP A 20 0.39 -17.24 -18.51
N ARG A 21 0.95 -18.40 -18.88
CA ARG A 21 2.32 -18.80 -18.51
C ARG A 21 3.40 -17.93 -19.17
N ARG A 22 3.10 -17.31 -20.32
CA ARG A 22 4.01 -16.34 -20.97
C ARG A 22 3.95 -14.95 -20.32
N LEU A 23 2.81 -14.54 -19.76
CA LEU A 23 2.67 -13.26 -19.07
C LEU A 23 3.20 -13.28 -17.63
N ALA A 24 3.03 -14.37 -16.90
CA ALA A 24 3.46 -14.50 -15.51
C ALA A 24 4.46 -15.66 -15.35
N PRO A 25 5.78 -15.37 -15.32
CA PRO A 25 6.80 -16.37 -15.03
C PRO A 25 6.51 -17.08 -13.69
N PRO A 26 6.74 -18.39 -13.59
CA PRO A 26 6.48 -19.12 -12.36
C PRO A 26 7.40 -18.62 -11.24
N VAL A 27 6.81 -18.18 -10.13
CA VAL A 27 7.55 -17.81 -8.91
C VAL A 27 8.10 -19.08 -8.26
N THR A 28 9.42 -19.15 -8.09
CA THR A 28 10.10 -20.27 -7.43
C THR A 28 9.71 -20.37 -5.95
N GLN A 29 9.76 -21.57 -5.37
CA GLN A 29 9.43 -21.76 -3.95
C GLN A 29 10.40 -21.01 -3.02
N GLU A 30 11.67 -20.95 -3.40
CA GLU A 30 12.69 -20.16 -2.71
C GLU A 30 12.31 -18.68 -2.65
N ARG A 31 11.89 -18.10 -3.79
CA ARG A 31 11.47 -16.70 -3.85
C ARG A 31 10.24 -16.40 -2.99
N ARG A 32 9.27 -17.33 -2.93
CA ARG A 32 8.10 -17.20 -2.04
C ARG A 32 8.51 -17.18 -0.57
N GLY A 33 9.51 -17.97 -0.20
CA GLY A 33 10.10 -17.98 1.14
C GLY A 33 10.78 -16.66 1.47
N GLU A 34 11.62 -16.13 0.57
CA GLU A 34 12.29 -14.84 0.75
C GLU A 34 11.30 -13.69 0.97
N VAL A 35 10.29 -13.60 0.10
CA VAL A 35 9.25 -12.56 0.18
C VAL A 35 8.53 -12.67 1.53
N GLN A 36 8.19 -13.88 1.97
CA GLN A 36 7.53 -14.11 3.25
C GLN A 36 8.39 -13.68 4.45
N VAL A 37 9.67 -14.03 4.47
CA VAL A 37 10.58 -13.64 5.56
C VAL A 37 10.72 -12.12 5.61
N ARG A 38 10.98 -11.48 4.46
CA ARG A 38 11.09 -10.01 4.36
C ARG A 38 9.83 -9.30 4.84
N LEU A 39 8.65 -9.79 4.43
CA LEU A 39 7.38 -9.20 4.85
C LEU A 39 7.12 -9.36 6.34
N ARG A 40 7.48 -10.51 6.91
CA ARG A 40 7.35 -10.75 8.35
C ARG A 40 8.25 -9.81 9.13
N GLU A 41 9.52 -9.70 8.76
CA GLU A 41 10.47 -8.78 9.39
C GLU A 41 10.00 -7.31 9.28
N ALA A 42 9.54 -6.90 8.10
CA ALA A 42 9.06 -5.54 7.86
C ALA A 42 7.71 -5.21 8.52
N SER A 43 6.94 -6.22 8.96
CA SER A 43 5.64 -6.04 9.62
C SER A 43 5.75 -5.85 11.14
N HIS A 44 6.93 -6.07 11.72
CA HIS A 44 7.16 -5.82 13.13
C HIS A 44 7.32 -4.31 13.40
N PRO A 45 6.46 -3.70 14.23
CA PRO A 45 6.55 -2.28 14.54
C PRO A 45 7.73 -2.00 15.48
N ASP A 46 8.88 -1.68 14.90
CA ASP A 46 10.09 -1.28 15.63
C ASP A 46 10.14 0.24 15.88
N PHE A 47 11.10 0.72 16.66
CA PHE A 47 11.32 2.15 16.91
C PHE A 47 11.42 2.96 15.61
N SER A 48 12.15 2.45 14.62
CA SER A 48 12.29 3.08 13.30
C SER A 48 10.94 3.28 12.60
N PHE A 49 10.02 2.31 12.73
CA PHE A 49 8.67 2.42 12.17
C PHE A 49 7.92 3.60 12.80
N PHE A 50 7.91 3.68 14.14
CA PHE A 50 7.22 4.77 14.84
C PHE A 50 7.84 6.13 14.59
N LEU A 51 9.17 6.19 14.48
CA LEU A 51 9.88 7.42 14.13
C LEU A 51 9.47 7.91 12.73
N LEU A 52 9.46 7.03 11.73
CA LEU A 52 9.04 7.39 10.37
C LEU A 52 7.57 7.79 10.31
N VAL A 53 6.68 7.11 11.05
CA VAL A 53 5.28 7.51 11.18
C VAL A 53 5.17 8.91 11.80
N LEU A 54 5.95 9.20 12.84
CA LEU A 54 5.98 10.52 13.47
C LEU A 54 6.41 11.60 12.48
N LEU A 55 7.55 11.40 11.80
CA LEU A 55 8.07 12.36 10.82
C LEU A 55 7.09 12.57 9.65
N SER A 56 6.57 11.47 9.08
CA SER A 56 5.58 11.53 8.01
C SER A 56 4.32 12.27 8.45
N SER A 57 3.82 12.04 9.66
CA SER A 57 2.62 12.71 10.18
C SER A 57 2.80 14.21 10.34
N VAL A 58 3.99 14.65 10.79
CA VAL A 58 4.34 16.07 10.86
C VAL A 58 4.35 16.68 9.47
N ILE A 59 5.05 16.06 8.51
CA ILE A 59 5.14 16.53 7.12
C ILE A 59 3.76 16.56 6.46
N ALA A 60 2.94 15.52 6.65
CA ALA A 60 1.60 15.42 6.12
C ALA A 60 0.70 16.52 6.68
N THR A 61 0.77 16.78 7.99
CA THR A 61 -0.05 17.82 8.63
C THR A 61 0.32 19.21 8.10
N PHE A 62 1.61 19.54 8.00
CA PHE A 62 2.03 20.81 7.40
C PHE A 62 1.68 20.88 5.91
N GLY A 63 1.82 19.78 5.16
CA GLY A 63 1.42 19.71 3.75
C GLY A 63 -0.08 19.98 3.55
N LEU A 64 -0.93 19.45 4.42
CA LEU A 64 -2.37 19.73 4.42
C LEU A 64 -2.68 21.18 4.78
N LEU A 65 -2.01 21.74 5.79
CA LEU A 65 -2.18 23.15 6.17
C LEU A 65 -1.81 24.09 5.00
N MET A 66 -0.68 23.84 4.34
CA MET A 66 -0.23 24.60 3.18
C MET A 66 -1.01 24.29 1.89
N ASN A 67 -1.96 23.35 1.91
CA ASN A 67 -2.68 22.86 0.73
C ASN A 67 -1.73 22.42 -0.42
N SER A 68 -0.61 21.76 -0.06
CA SER A 68 0.46 21.36 -0.99
C SER A 68 0.40 19.86 -1.31
N PRO A 69 -0.15 19.46 -2.48
CA PRO A 69 -0.23 18.05 -2.86
C PRO A 69 1.15 17.39 -2.95
N ALA A 70 2.18 18.12 -3.41
CA ALA A 70 3.54 17.60 -3.50
C ALA A 70 4.12 17.22 -2.12
N THR A 71 3.89 18.05 -1.10
CA THR A 71 4.34 17.77 0.28
C THR A 71 3.58 16.59 0.88
N ILE A 72 2.29 16.47 0.59
CA ILE A 72 1.45 15.35 1.05
C ILE A 72 1.94 14.03 0.42
N ILE A 73 2.25 14.01 -0.87
CA ILE A 73 2.81 12.83 -1.55
C ILE A 73 4.20 12.49 -0.97
N GLY A 74 5.02 13.49 -0.67
CA GLY A 74 6.30 13.29 0.01
C GLY A 74 6.14 12.58 1.36
N ALA A 75 5.13 12.96 2.15
CA ALA A 75 4.82 12.26 3.40
C ALA A 75 4.39 10.81 3.19
N MET A 76 3.62 10.52 2.14
CA MET A 76 3.19 9.15 1.79
C MET A 76 4.37 8.24 1.46
N LEU A 77 5.42 8.77 0.80
CA LEU A 77 6.64 8.02 0.48
C LEU A 77 7.49 7.69 1.72
N VAL A 78 7.43 8.52 2.76
CA VAL A 78 8.18 8.31 4.01
C VAL A 78 7.49 7.31 4.94
N ALA A 79 6.15 7.21 4.87
CA ALA A 79 5.36 6.38 5.77
C ALA A 79 5.56 4.87 5.52
N PRO A 80 6.03 4.10 6.52
CA PRO A 80 6.30 2.67 6.36
C PRO A 80 5.04 1.79 6.56
N LEU A 81 3.85 2.31 6.27
CA LEU A 81 2.57 1.62 6.54
C LEU A 81 2.25 0.50 5.55
N MET A 82 2.88 0.49 4.38
CA MET A 82 2.68 -0.57 3.37
C MET A 82 3.08 -1.95 3.89
N SER A 83 4.19 -2.05 4.61
CA SER A 83 4.71 -3.33 5.12
C SER A 83 3.69 -4.08 5.99
N PRO A 84 3.11 -3.48 7.06
CA PRO A 84 2.09 -4.17 7.85
C PRO A 84 0.78 -4.41 7.08
N ILE A 85 0.39 -3.55 6.13
CA ILE A 85 -0.82 -3.80 5.31
C ILE A 85 -0.66 -5.08 4.48
N ILE A 86 0.48 -5.25 3.82
CA ILE A 86 0.76 -6.44 3.01
C ILE A 86 1.00 -7.66 3.92
N GLY A 87 1.65 -7.47 5.07
CA GLY A 87 1.81 -8.50 6.11
C GLY A 87 0.48 -9.05 6.61
N LEU A 88 -0.51 -8.18 6.81
CA LEU A 88 -1.87 -8.58 7.21
C LEU A 88 -2.56 -9.41 6.12
N GLY A 89 -2.41 -9.03 4.85
CA GLY A 89 -2.90 -9.83 3.71
C GLY A 89 -2.23 -11.19 3.62
N LEU A 90 -0.91 -11.25 3.81
CA LEU A 90 -0.13 -12.49 3.80
C LEU A 90 -0.51 -13.42 4.96
N GLY A 91 -0.67 -12.85 6.16
CA GLY A 91 -1.11 -13.56 7.36
C GLY A 91 -2.51 -14.14 7.17
N SER A 92 -3.42 -13.39 6.56
CA SER A 92 -4.78 -13.84 6.23
C SER A 92 -4.78 -15.04 5.28
N ILE A 93 -3.97 -15.00 4.22
CA ILE A 93 -3.88 -16.12 3.26
C ILE A 93 -3.27 -17.38 3.89
N ARG A 94 -2.32 -17.22 4.82
CA ARG A 94 -1.63 -18.34 5.47
C ARG A 94 -2.26 -18.83 6.78
N GLY A 95 -3.23 -18.10 7.33
CA GLY A 95 -3.76 -18.36 8.67
C GLY A 95 -2.71 -18.15 9.77
N ASP A 96 -1.78 -17.21 9.60
CA ASP A 96 -0.77 -16.88 10.62
C ASP A 96 -1.33 -15.81 11.57
N ASP A 97 -2.00 -16.26 12.62
CA ASP A 97 -2.62 -15.40 13.62
C ASP A 97 -1.64 -14.44 14.31
N ARG A 98 -0.36 -14.84 14.45
CA ARG A 98 0.66 -13.99 15.07
C ARG A 98 1.00 -12.84 14.15
N LEU A 99 1.25 -13.12 12.86
CA LEU A 99 1.51 -12.09 11.86
C LEU A 99 0.33 -11.12 11.70
N ILE A 100 -0.91 -11.63 11.69
CA ILE A 100 -2.11 -10.79 11.61
C ILE A 100 -2.18 -9.85 12.81
N ARG A 101 -1.99 -10.37 14.04
CA ARG A 101 -2.03 -9.56 15.27
C ARG A 101 -0.95 -8.50 15.29
N ASP A 102 0.28 -8.85 14.93
CA ASP A 102 1.42 -7.91 14.92
C ASP A 102 1.21 -6.81 13.87
N ALA A 103 0.80 -7.18 12.65
CA ALA A 103 0.51 -6.25 11.58
C ALA A 103 -0.67 -5.32 11.90
N ALA A 104 -1.76 -5.86 12.44
CA ALA A 104 -2.91 -5.06 12.88
C ALA A 104 -2.52 -4.10 14.01
N ALA A 105 -1.77 -4.58 15.02
CA ALA A 105 -1.29 -3.73 16.10
C ALA A 105 -0.38 -2.61 15.59
N ALA A 106 0.52 -2.89 14.64
CA ALA A 106 1.34 -1.87 13.98
C ALA A 106 0.49 -0.81 13.29
N LEU A 107 -0.53 -1.24 12.54
CA LEU A 107 -1.40 -0.34 11.79
C LEU A 107 -2.25 0.54 12.71
N PHE A 108 -2.88 -0.04 13.74
CA PHE A 108 -3.70 0.74 14.70
C PHE A 108 -2.86 1.68 15.56
N ARG A 109 -1.69 1.24 16.05
CA ARG A 109 -0.80 2.10 16.84
C ARG A 109 -0.20 3.21 15.99
N GLY A 110 0.22 2.90 14.76
CA GLY A 110 0.72 3.88 13.80
C GLY A 110 -0.33 4.91 13.42
N ALA A 111 -1.54 4.48 13.07
CA ALA A 111 -2.66 5.36 12.78
C ALA A 111 -3.04 6.23 14.00
N GLY A 112 -3.11 5.62 15.19
CA GLY A 112 -3.38 6.36 16.43
C GLY A 112 -2.33 7.44 16.72
N LEU A 113 -1.05 7.11 16.54
CA LEU A 113 0.05 8.07 16.67
C LEU A 113 -0.07 9.20 15.65
N ALA A 114 -0.35 8.88 14.39
CA ALA A 114 -0.52 9.88 13.34
C ALA A 114 -1.68 10.85 13.63
N VAL A 115 -2.83 10.32 14.06
CA VAL A 115 -3.99 11.13 14.45
C VAL A 115 -3.66 12.01 15.65
N LEU A 116 -2.96 11.50 16.66
CA LEU A 116 -2.55 12.27 17.83
C LEU A 116 -1.63 13.43 17.45
N ILE A 117 -0.65 13.19 16.60
CA ILE A 117 0.28 14.22 16.10
C ILE A 117 -0.48 15.29 15.30
N ALA A 118 -1.31 14.86 14.35
CA ALA A 118 -2.10 15.78 13.53
C ALA A 118 -3.03 16.64 14.40
N PHE A 119 -3.67 16.03 15.41
CA PHE A 119 -4.51 16.73 16.37
C PHE A 119 -3.72 17.74 17.21
N ALA A 120 -2.56 17.34 17.76
CA ALA A 120 -1.70 18.22 18.55
C ALA A 120 -1.22 19.44 17.74
N LEU A 121 -0.81 19.22 16.49
CA LEU A 121 -0.40 20.29 15.57
C LEU A 121 -1.57 21.20 15.18
N ALA A 122 -2.76 20.65 14.95
CA ALA A 122 -3.95 21.43 14.65
C ALA A 122 -4.38 22.31 15.84
N VAL A 123 -4.33 21.78 17.07
CA VAL A 123 -4.57 22.57 18.29
C VAL A 123 -3.49 23.63 18.48
N GLY A 124 -2.22 23.30 18.22
CA GLY A 124 -1.10 24.25 18.26
C GLY A 124 -1.31 25.43 17.28
N ASN A 125 -1.74 25.14 16.05
CA ASN A 125 -2.07 26.17 15.06
C ASN A 125 -3.27 27.04 15.48
N ARG A 126 -4.19 26.54 16.30
CA ARG A 126 -5.27 27.36 16.87
C ARG A 126 -4.77 28.36 17.91
N ILE A 127 -3.74 28.01 18.67
CA ILE A 127 -3.13 28.85 19.71
C ILE A 127 -2.18 29.88 19.09
N PHE A 128 -1.39 29.48 18.09
CA PHE A 128 -0.51 30.35 17.32
C PHE A 128 -0.97 30.34 15.85
N PRO A 129 -1.86 31.26 15.44
CA PRO A 129 -2.50 31.22 14.13
C PRO A 129 -1.53 31.65 13.03
N PHE A 130 -0.68 30.71 12.59
CA PHE A 130 0.09 30.85 11.36
C PHE A 130 -0.83 30.80 10.14
N GLN A 131 -1.90 30.00 10.21
CA GLN A 131 -2.92 29.89 9.15
C GLN A 131 -4.30 29.61 9.79
N PRO A 132 -5.24 30.56 9.78
CA PRO A 132 -6.54 30.39 10.44
C PRO A 132 -7.37 29.32 9.71
N LEU A 133 -7.65 28.22 10.42
CA LEU A 133 -8.57 27.16 9.99
C LEU A 133 -9.98 27.52 10.43
N THR A 134 -10.74 28.16 9.55
CA THR A 134 -12.18 28.39 9.73
C THR A 134 -12.96 27.26 9.05
N PRO A 135 -14.17 26.89 9.53
CA PRO A 135 -15.01 25.89 8.85
C PRO A 135 -15.27 26.22 7.37
N ASP A 136 -15.28 27.51 7.03
CA ASP A 136 -15.49 28.01 5.67
C ASP A 136 -14.23 28.02 4.79
N ASN A 137 -13.03 27.79 5.38
CA ASN A 137 -11.74 27.87 4.69
C ASN A 137 -10.89 26.61 4.90
N LEU A 138 -11.51 25.44 4.78
CA LEU A 138 -10.79 24.16 4.83
C LEU A 138 -9.95 23.96 3.55
N PRO A 139 -8.69 23.52 3.67
CA PRO A 139 -7.86 23.21 2.51
C PRO A 139 -8.54 22.19 1.58
N THR A 140 -8.45 22.42 0.27
CA THR A 140 -9.10 21.56 -0.74
C THR A 140 -8.58 20.12 -0.67
N GLU A 141 -7.30 19.93 -0.34
CA GLU A 141 -6.69 18.62 -0.16
C GLU A 141 -7.29 17.82 1.02
N VAL A 142 -7.76 18.49 2.07
CA VAL A 142 -8.49 17.83 3.17
C VAL A 142 -9.85 17.36 2.68
N LEU A 143 -10.59 18.25 2.00
CA LEU A 143 -11.93 17.93 1.48
C LEU A 143 -11.89 16.79 0.46
N ALA A 144 -10.91 16.78 -0.44
CA ALA A 144 -10.73 15.75 -1.45
C ALA A 144 -10.59 14.34 -0.84
N ARG A 145 -9.99 14.22 0.35
CA ARG A 145 -9.78 12.93 1.04
C ARG A 145 -10.94 12.48 1.92
N THR A 146 -12.01 13.27 2.04
CA THR A 146 -13.22 12.92 2.80
C THR A 146 -14.35 12.33 1.95
N ARG A 147 -14.19 12.33 0.62
CA ARG A 147 -15.23 11.92 -0.34
C ARG A 147 -14.74 10.79 -1.23
N PRO A 148 -14.60 9.55 -0.70
CA PRO A 148 -14.23 8.41 -1.52
C PRO A 148 -15.33 8.09 -2.54
N SER A 149 -14.91 7.63 -3.71
CA SER A 149 -15.76 7.25 -4.84
C SER A 149 -15.65 5.74 -5.13
N PRO A 150 -16.64 5.13 -5.81
CA PRO A 150 -16.50 3.74 -6.29
C PRO A 150 -15.34 3.54 -7.28
N MET A 151 -14.88 4.60 -7.95
CA MET A 151 -13.71 4.54 -8.83
C MET A 151 -12.43 4.30 -8.02
N ASP A 152 -12.33 4.86 -6.81
CA ASP A 152 -11.20 4.69 -5.91
C ASP A 152 -11.05 3.22 -5.48
N LEU A 153 -12.17 2.48 -5.35
CA LEU A 153 -12.13 1.05 -5.11
C LEU A 153 -11.52 0.29 -6.30
N GLY A 154 -11.85 0.69 -7.54
CA GLY A 154 -11.25 0.12 -8.74
C GLY A 154 -9.74 0.35 -8.78
N VAL A 155 -9.29 1.56 -8.41
CA VAL A 155 -7.87 1.90 -8.28
C VAL A 155 -7.20 1.09 -7.18
N ALA A 156 -7.80 0.98 -5.99
CA ALA A 156 -7.28 0.19 -4.88
C ALA A 156 -7.11 -1.29 -5.22
N LEU A 157 -8.08 -1.88 -5.95
CA LEU A 157 -7.98 -3.28 -6.42
C LEU A 157 -6.85 -3.45 -7.44
N ALA A 158 -6.74 -2.56 -8.42
CA ALA A 158 -5.66 -2.59 -9.41
C ALA A 158 -4.29 -2.38 -8.75
N GLY A 159 -4.20 -1.45 -7.80
CA GLY A 159 -3.03 -1.19 -6.98
C GLY A 159 -2.63 -2.42 -6.18
N GLY A 160 -3.55 -3.03 -5.42
CA GLY A 160 -3.27 -4.26 -4.66
C GLY A 160 -2.71 -5.39 -5.53
N LEU A 161 -3.27 -5.59 -6.73
CA LEU A 161 -2.74 -6.55 -7.71
C LEU A 161 -1.34 -6.18 -8.20
N ALA A 162 -1.11 -4.90 -8.49
CA ALA A 162 0.20 -4.40 -8.90
C ALA A 162 1.26 -4.56 -7.78
N ALA A 163 0.92 -4.30 -6.51
CA ALA A 163 1.79 -4.54 -5.36
C ALA A 163 2.12 -6.03 -5.21
N ALA A 164 1.12 -6.91 -5.31
CA ALA A 164 1.34 -8.35 -5.23
C ALA A 164 2.25 -8.85 -6.35
N PHE A 165 2.06 -8.36 -7.58
CA PHE A 165 2.90 -8.68 -8.71
C PHE A 165 4.33 -8.13 -8.55
N ALA A 166 4.48 -6.88 -8.13
CA ALA A 166 5.77 -6.23 -7.91
C ALA A 166 6.59 -6.91 -6.79
N LEU A 167 5.94 -7.42 -5.75
CA LEU A 167 6.60 -8.20 -4.70
C LEU A 167 7.04 -9.59 -5.16
N ALA A 168 6.22 -10.23 -6.00
CA ALA A 168 6.55 -11.53 -6.57
C ALA A 168 7.73 -11.46 -7.55
N MET A 169 7.90 -10.32 -8.24
CA MET A 169 8.89 -10.12 -9.30
C MET A 169 10.16 -9.42 -8.79
N PRO A 170 11.38 -9.95 -9.01
CA PRO A 170 12.61 -9.35 -8.50
C PRO A 170 12.95 -7.99 -9.12
N ASN A 171 12.52 -7.71 -10.36
CA ASN A 171 12.94 -6.53 -11.12
C ASN A 171 11.91 -5.38 -11.15
N ILE A 172 10.81 -5.47 -10.38
CA ILE A 172 9.68 -4.51 -10.46
C ILE A 172 9.44 -3.82 -9.11
N SER A 173 10.33 -4.01 -8.13
CA SER A 173 10.18 -3.44 -6.77
C SER A 173 10.13 -1.90 -6.74
N ALA A 174 10.62 -1.21 -7.77
CA ALA A 174 10.54 0.25 -7.88
C ALA A 174 9.11 0.78 -8.10
N ALA A 175 8.15 -0.07 -8.47
CA ALA A 175 6.76 0.31 -8.67
C ALA A 175 5.94 0.36 -7.35
N LEU A 176 6.45 -0.25 -6.27
CA LEU A 176 5.75 -0.35 -4.98
C LEU A 176 5.35 1.01 -4.37
N PRO A 177 6.20 2.06 -4.40
CA PRO A 177 5.81 3.37 -3.86
C PRO A 177 4.65 4.01 -4.63
N GLY A 178 4.58 3.83 -5.96
CA GLY A 178 3.51 4.38 -6.78
C GLY A 178 2.15 3.72 -6.50
N VAL A 179 2.15 2.42 -6.24
CA VAL A 179 0.95 1.68 -5.82
C VAL A 179 0.47 2.11 -4.44
N ALA A 180 1.38 2.45 -3.54
CA ALA A 180 1.05 2.88 -2.18
C ALA A 180 0.35 4.25 -2.10
N ILE A 181 0.48 5.06 -3.15
CA ILE A 181 -0.07 6.43 -3.23
C ILE A 181 -1.47 6.45 -3.87
N ALA A 182 -1.75 5.46 -4.74
CA ALA A 182 -2.92 5.42 -5.62
C ALA A 182 -4.23 5.07 -4.92
#